data_AF-A0A7H1BH96-F1
#
_entry.id   AF-A0A7H1BH96-F1
#
_cell.length_a   1.000
_cell.length_b   1.000
_cell.length_c   1.000
_cell.angle_alpha   90.00
_cell.angle_beta   90.00
_cell.angle_gamma   90.00
#
_symmetry.space_group_name_H-M   'P 1'
#
loop_
_entity.id
_entity.type
_entity.pdbx_description
1 polymer ?
#
loop_
_entity_poly.entity_id
_entity_poly.type
_entity_poly.pdbx_seq_one_letter_code
_entity_poly.pdbx_strand_id
1 'polypeptide(L)' 'MSHEGIADPAAAARSARFGKLPERVRFEDMSEGADTEAAARANATYDPEGQWKFYSCLALDLGL' A
#
# COMPACT_ATOMS: atom_id res chain seq x y z
N MET A 1 -23.47 16.12 -21.90
CA MET A 1 -22.82 17.09 -20.99
C MET A 1 -21.41 16.59 -20.74
N SER A 2 -20.45 17.10 -21.49
CA SER A 2 -19.03 16.78 -21.32
C SER A 2 -18.53 17.45 -20.04
N HIS A 3 -18.23 16.65 -19.02
CA HIS A 3 -17.47 17.12 -17.87
C HIS A 3 -16.01 17.19 -18.34
N GLU A 4 -15.63 18.32 -18.92
CA GLU A 4 -14.22 18.67 -19.15
C GLU A 4 -13.59 18.79 -17.76
N GLY A 5 -13.17 17.65 -17.22
CA GLY A 5 -12.70 17.54 -15.85
C GLY A 5 -11.42 18.34 -15.69
N ILE A 6 -11.45 19.33 -14.82
CA ILE A 6 -10.25 19.94 -14.25
C ILE A 6 -9.36 18.78 -13.80
N ALA A 7 -8.19 18.63 -14.43
CA ALA A 7 -7.26 17.57 -14.07
C ALA A 7 -6.94 17.70 -12.57
N ASP A 8 -7.25 16.66 -11.80
CA ASP A 8 -6.92 16.61 -10.36
C ASP A 8 -5.41 16.91 -10.20
N PRO A 9 -5.03 18.01 -9.52
CA PRO A 9 -3.62 18.36 -9.37
C PRO A 9 -2.84 17.27 -8.62
N ALA A 10 -3.50 16.51 -7.75
CA ALA A 10 -2.90 15.36 -7.10
C ALA A 10 -2.66 14.20 -8.08
N ALA A 11 -3.57 13.98 -9.04
CA ALA A 11 -3.36 13.03 -10.14
C ALA A 11 -2.18 13.43 -11.03
N ALA A 12 -2.07 14.71 -11.39
CA ALA A 12 -0.93 15.22 -12.16
C ALA A 12 0.40 15.04 -11.41
N ALA A 13 0.43 15.34 -10.10
CA ALA A 13 1.61 15.11 -9.26
C ALA A 13 1.98 13.61 -9.16
N ARG A 14 1.00 12.71 -9.06
CA ARG A 14 1.25 11.25 -9.07
C ARG A 14 1.83 10.81 -10.42
N SER A 15 1.24 11.24 -11.54
CA SER A 15 1.75 10.89 -12.87
C SER A 15 3.15 11.45 -13.13
N ALA A 16 3.48 12.66 -12.62
CA ALA A 16 4.82 13.21 -12.71
C ALA A 16 5.84 12.41 -11.88
N ARG A 17 5.43 11.90 -10.71
CA ARG A 17 6.30 11.09 -9.81
C ARG A 17 6.49 9.65 -10.29
N PHE A 18 5.43 9.03 -10.82
CA PHE A 18 5.39 7.58 -11.07
C PHE A 18 5.28 7.23 -12.56
N GLY A 19 5.11 8.22 -13.44
CA GLY A 19 4.95 7.99 -14.87
C GLY A 19 3.60 7.35 -15.22
N LYS A 20 3.61 6.51 -16.26
CA LYS A 20 2.44 5.74 -16.71
C LYS A 20 2.52 4.32 -16.20
N LEU A 21 1.36 3.72 -15.95
CA LEU A 21 1.28 2.30 -15.65
C LEU A 21 1.81 1.48 -16.85
N PRO A 22 2.68 0.48 -16.63
CA PRO A 22 3.07 -0.45 -17.68
C PRO A 22 1.89 -1.21 -18.25
N GLU A 23 2.07 -1.80 -19.43
CA GLU A 23 1.09 -2.73 -20.02
C GLU A 23 0.81 -3.89 -19.06
N ARG A 24 -0.44 -4.36 -19.04
CA ARG A 24 -0.84 -5.47 -18.19
C ARG A 24 -0.10 -6.74 -18.61
N VAL A 25 0.55 -7.41 -17.65
CA VAL A 25 1.15 -8.73 -17.84
C VAL A 25 0.06 -9.71 -18.25
N ARG A 26 0.33 -10.54 -19.26
CA ARG A 26 -0.64 -11.55 -19.67
C ARG A 26 -0.82 -12.60 -18.58
N PHE A 27 -2.00 -13.20 -18.52
CA PHE A 27 -2.27 -14.17 -17.46
C PHE A 27 -1.36 -15.39 -17.58
N GLU A 28 -1.05 -15.82 -18.81
CA GLU A 28 -0.10 -16.90 -19.08
C GLU A 28 1.35 -16.61 -18.61
N ASP A 29 1.70 -15.35 -18.42
CA ASP A 29 3.04 -14.91 -18.00
C ASP A 29 3.11 -14.58 -16.49
N MET A 30 1.98 -14.71 -15.76
CA MET A 30 1.91 -14.41 -14.33
C MET A 30 2.33 -15.63 -13.50
N SER A 31 3.25 -15.42 -12.56
CA SER A 31 3.63 -16.44 -11.56
C SER A 31 3.19 -16.01 -10.16
N GLU A 32 2.68 -16.96 -9.36
CA GLU A 32 2.45 -16.73 -7.93
C GLU A 32 3.77 -16.58 -7.19
N GLY A 33 3.83 -15.61 -6.28
CA GLY A 33 4.98 -15.45 -5.38
C GLY A 33 4.96 -16.56 -4.34
N ALA A 34 6.06 -17.30 -4.21
CA ALA A 34 6.27 -18.22 -3.11
C ALA A 34 6.84 -17.47 -1.90
N ASP A 35 6.23 -17.65 -0.73
CA ASP A 35 6.75 -17.11 0.52
C ASP A 35 8.11 -17.76 0.83
N THR A 36 9.19 -16.99 0.70
CA THR A 36 10.49 -17.41 1.24
C THR A 36 10.46 -17.22 2.76
N GLU A 37 10.89 -18.21 3.54
CA GLU A 37 10.79 -18.23 5.02
C GLU A 37 11.36 -16.99 5.74
N ALA A 38 12.20 -16.18 5.08
CA ALA A 38 12.63 -14.88 5.59
C ALA A 38 11.45 -13.90 5.80
N ALA A 39 10.39 -14.00 5.00
CA ALA A 39 9.14 -13.27 5.17
C ALA A 39 8.18 -13.96 6.17
N ALA A 40 8.36 -15.26 6.46
CA ALA A 40 7.52 -15.98 7.42
C ALA A 40 7.75 -15.53 8.88
N ARG A 41 8.86 -14.83 9.19
CA ARG A 41 8.97 -14.10 10.47
C ARG A 41 8.10 -12.85 10.55
N ALA A 42 7.62 -12.32 9.42
CA ALA A 42 6.58 -11.29 9.39
C ALA A 42 5.16 -11.88 9.51
N ASN A 43 5.00 -13.21 9.39
CA ASN A 43 3.77 -13.94 9.74
C ASN A 43 3.67 -14.17 11.25
N ALA A 44 3.84 -13.11 12.05
CA ALA A 44 2.97 -13.01 13.20
C ALA A 44 1.57 -12.85 12.60
N THR A 45 0.72 -13.88 12.73
CA THR A 45 -0.70 -13.85 12.38
C THR A 45 -1.21 -12.44 12.58
N TYR A 46 -1.67 -11.78 11.50
CA TYR A 46 -2.18 -10.43 11.59
C TYR A 46 -3.32 -10.41 12.62
N ASP A 47 -2.98 -9.94 13.82
CA ASP A 47 -3.86 -9.83 14.97
C ASP A 47 -4.18 -8.35 15.15
N PRO A 48 -5.27 -7.85 14.54
CA PRO A 48 -5.63 -6.45 14.64
C PRO A 48 -5.92 -6.04 16.10
N GLU A 49 -6.38 -6.96 16.94
CA GLU A 49 -6.65 -6.70 18.37
C GLU A 49 -5.36 -6.64 19.20
N GLY A 50 -4.36 -7.47 18.86
CA GLY A 50 -3.02 -7.44 19.47
C GLY A 50 -2.20 -6.20 19.09
N GLN A 51 -2.38 -5.68 17.88
CA GLN A 51 -1.68 -4.49 17.37
C GLN A 51 -2.12 -3.18 18.07
N TRP A 52 -3.33 -3.10 18.63
CA TRP A 52 -3.81 -1.92 19.34
C TRP A 52 -3.09 -1.65 20.66
N LYS A 53 -2.44 -2.66 21.24
CA LYS A 53 -1.71 -2.54 22.52
C LYS A 53 -0.42 -1.74 22.40
N PHE A 54 0.16 -1.62 21.19
CA PHE A 54 1.41 -0.89 20.96
C PHE A 54 1.22 0.62 20.80
N TYR A 55 0.01 1.09 20.51
CA TYR A 55 -0.28 2.52 20.41
C TYR A 55 -0.34 3.22 21.77
N SER A 56 -0.35 2.48 22.88
CA SER A 56 -0.23 3.08 24.22
C SER A 56 1.12 3.76 24.44
N CYS A 57 2.21 3.27 23.82
CA CYS A 57 3.51 3.95 23.90
C CYS A 57 3.54 5.23 23.06
N LEU A 58 2.95 5.21 21.85
CA LEU A 58 2.88 6.39 20.99
C LEU A 58 2.03 7.52 21.61
N ALA A 59 0.94 7.18 22.30
CA ALA A 59 0.11 8.17 23.01
C ALA A 59 0.82 8.75 24.25
N LEU A 60 1.53 7.91 25.02
CA LEU A 60 2.38 8.37 26.13
C LEU A 60 3.53 9.26 25.65
N ASP A 61 4.19 8.89 24.54
CA ASP A 61 5.31 9.66 23.95
C ASP A 61 4.85 11.00 23.36
N LEU A 62 3.59 11.10 22.93
CA LEU A 62 2.99 12.35 22.41
C LEU A 62 2.29 13.20 23.47
N GLY A 63 2.16 12.71 24.71
CA GLY A 63 1.60 13.47 25.84
C GLY A 63 0.17 13.97 25.64
N LEU A 64 -0.67 13.20 24.94
CA LEU A 64 -2.08 13.51 24.68
C LEU A 64 -3.02 12.91 25.74
#